data_AF-A0A7S1FP46-F1
#
_entry.id   AF-A0A7S1FP46-F1
#
_cell.length_a   1.000
_cell.length_b   1.000
_cell.length_c   1.000
_cell.angle_alpha   90.00
_cell.angle_beta   90.00
_cell.angle_gamma   90.00
#
_symmetry.space_group_name_H-M   'P 1'
#
loop_
_entity.id
_entity.type
_entity.pdbx_description
1 polymer ?
#
loop_
_entity_poly.entity_id
_entity_poly.type
_entity_poly.pdbx_seq_one_letter_code
_entity_poly.pdbx_strand_id
1 'polypeptide(L)'
;MTAKASGGVLNPGVATSLFAIGELNWIRYVAYICAQLSGAGLAAKLGAVADLSVSNHAQSWGFDSMGPGCVPQNDPEMYLTIFFWECVGMFILCGTVLATAVAKPGFGNLAPVAIGLSVMINISASGNVTGGAYNPARFFGPAIALGCRLNLTWLYFGAHFTGSLLAAASYRLIDENEKESDLSQKLEDISTKGEGDFALDLESPTDITQPFSNRTPTFRRSESEAKTVGARSLVELRRSTPHTRFPPRLTPQNKKYTTVNL
;
A
#
# COMPACT_ATOMS: atom_id res chain seq x y z
N MET A 1 13.00 9.42 -6.88
CA MET A 1 14.13 8.44 -6.93
C MET A 1 13.90 7.24 -6.01
N THR A 2 13.38 7.40 -4.79
CA THR A 2 13.17 6.30 -3.83
C THR A 2 12.00 5.36 -4.16
N ALA A 3 10.94 5.84 -4.82
CA ALA A 3 9.76 5.03 -5.17
C ALA A 3 10.10 3.72 -5.91
N LYS A 4 11.02 3.78 -6.89
CA LYS A 4 11.45 2.58 -7.65
C LYS A 4 12.39 1.64 -6.88
N ALA A 5 13.09 2.15 -5.85
CA ALA A 5 14.08 1.37 -5.12
C ALA A 5 13.50 0.72 -3.86
N SER A 6 12.71 1.47 -3.08
CA SER A 6 12.20 1.07 -1.78
C SER A 6 10.72 1.41 -1.57
N GLY A 7 9.97 1.76 -2.62
CA GLY A 7 8.57 2.20 -2.50
C GLY A 7 8.40 3.61 -1.94
N GLY A 8 9.48 4.26 -1.48
CA GLY A 8 9.42 5.65 -0.99
C GLY A 8 8.71 5.80 0.36
N VAL A 9 8.73 4.79 1.23
CA VAL A 9 8.01 4.78 2.52
C VAL A 9 8.34 5.98 3.41
N LEU A 10 9.63 6.28 3.61
CA LEU A 10 10.19 7.50 4.24
C LEU A 10 9.56 7.99 5.57
N ASN A 11 8.76 7.14 6.23
CA ASN A 11 8.02 7.47 7.44
C ASN A 11 7.77 6.17 8.24
N PRO A 12 8.24 6.09 9.50
CA PRO A 12 7.99 4.95 10.38
C PRO A 12 6.51 4.58 10.55
N GLY A 13 5.63 5.58 10.63
CA GLY A 13 4.20 5.35 10.73
C GLY A 13 3.61 4.77 9.43
N VAL A 14 4.10 5.19 8.24
CA VAL A 14 3.67 4.57 6.97
C VAL A 14 4.21 3.15 6.86
N ALA A 15 5.44 2.91 7.30
CA ALA A 15 5.98 1.55 7.38
C ALA A 15 5.11 0.65 8.29
N THR A 16 4.58 1.22 9.37
CA THR A 16 3.71 0.52 10.33
C THR A 16 2.37 0.13 9.70
N SER A 17 1.75 1.02 8.92
CA SER A 17 0.46 0.70 8.27
C SER A 17 0.64 -0.36 7.20
N LEU A 18 1.70 -0.27 6.39
CA LEU A 18 2.06 -1.28 5.40
C LEU A 18 2.38 -2.64 6.04
N PHE A 19 3.09 -2.65 7.17
CA PHE A 19 3.32 -3.87 7.94
C PHE A 19 2.00 -4.44 8.49
N ALA A 20 1.13 -3.60 9.05
CA ALA A 20 -0.14 -4.01 9.63
C ALA A 20 -1.11 -4.62 8.60
N ILE A 21 -1.05 -4.21 7.33
CA ILE A 21 -1.83 -4.82 6.24
C ILE A 21 -1.14 -6.01 5.57
N GLY A 22 0.10 -6.33 5.95
CA GLY A 22 0.85 -7.49 5.43
C GLY A 22 1.70 -7.21 4.19
N GLU A 23 1.81 -5.96 3.75
CA GLU A 23 2.64 -5.56 2.59
C GLU A 23 4.15 -5.58 2.91
N LEU A 24 4.52 -5.47 4.19
CA LEU A 24 5.91 -5.56 4.65
C LEU A 24 6.12 -6.77 5.56
N ASN A 25 7.24 -7.47 5.36
CA ASN A 25 7.71 -8.46 6.34
C ASN A 25 8.41 -7.76 7.52
N TRP A 26 8.55 -8.47 8.65
CA TRP A 26 9.08 -7.89 9.88
C TRP A 26 10.53 -7.38 9.74
N ILE A 27 11.38 -8.07 8.96
CA ILE A 27 12.78 -7.68 8.75
C ILE A 27 12.85 -6.34 8.01
N ARG A 28 12.08 -6.21 6.92
CA ARG A 28 11.99 -4.98 6.13
C ARG A 28 11.39 -3.86 6.96
N TYR A 29 10.34 -4.14 7.74
CA TYR A 29 9.73 -3.18 8.63
C TYR A 29 10.79 -2.59 9.59
N VAL A 30 11.51 -3.43 10.33
CA VAL A 30 12.57 -2.97 11.24
C VAL A 30 13.67 -2.21 10.49
N ALA A 31 14.10 -2.70 9.33
CA ALA A 31 15.11 -2.02 8.51
C ALA A 31 14.66 -0.61 8.07
N TYR A 32 13.37 -0.43 7.72
CA TYR A 32 12.81 0.89 7.42
C TYR A 32 12.87 1.80 8.64
N ILE A 33 12.40 1.35 9.81
CA ILE A 33 12.39 2.14 11.05
C ILE A 33 13.82 2.63 11.36
N CYS A 34 14.79 1.71 11.38
CA CYS A 34 16.19 2.05 11.67
C CYS A 34 16.75 3.04 10.66
N ALA A 35 16.61 2.77 9.36
CA ALA A 35 17.15 3.62 8.30
C ALA A 35 16.53 5.02 8.29
N GLN A 36 15.22 5.12 8.57
CA GLN A 36 14.50 6.39 8.61
C GLN A 36 14.89 7.22 9.82
N LEU A 37 14.97 6.63 11.02
CA LEU A 37 15.38 7.34 12.23
C LEU A 37 16.85 7.80 12.13
N SER A 38 17.76 6.95 11.66
CA SER A 38 19.17 7.31 11.48
C SER A 38 19.35 8.38 10.41
N GLY A 39 18.63 8.25 9.29
CA GLY A 39 18.67 9.22 8.19
C GLY A 39 18.16 10.59 8.61
N ALA A 40 17.05 10.63 9.35
CA ALA A 40 16.50 11.88 9.87
C ALA A 40 17.42 12.55 10.89
N GLY A 41 18.04 11.78 11.80
CA GLY A 41 19.02 12.31 12.74
C GLY A 41 20.26 12.89 12.06
N LEU A 42 20.81 12.20 11.06
CA LEU A 42 21.95 12.70 10.29
C LEU A 42 21.59 13.96 9.48
N ALA A 43 20.44 13.95 8.80
CA ALA A 43 19.97 15.09 8.03
C ALA A 43 19.76 16.33 8.91
N ALA A 44 19.16 16.16 10.09
CA ALA A 44 18.95 17.25 11.03
C ALA A 44 20.28 17.84 11.55
N LYS A 45 21.28 16.99 11.86
CA LYS A 45 22.61 17.46 12.27
C LYS A 45 23.33 18.20 11.15
N LEU A 46 23.30 17.67 9.92
CA LEU A 46 23.92 18.33 8.77
C LEU A 46 23.25 19.67 8.47
N GLY A 47 21.92 19.72 8.53
CA GLY A 47 21.18 20.97 8.37
C GLY A 47 21.55 22.02 9.42
N ALA A 48 21.72 21.61 10.67
CA ALA A 48 22.18 22.49 11.74
C ALA A 48 23.60 23.02 11.52
N VAL A 49 24.53 22.19 11.07
CA VAL A 49 25.93 22.59 10.81
C VAL A 49 26.05 23.49 9.58
N ALA A 50 25.22 23.27 8.57
CA ALA A 50 25.24 24.06 7.33
C ALA A 50 24.46 25.38 7.44
N ASP A 51 23.95 25.74 8.62
CA ASP A 51 23.02 26.87 8.85
C ASP A 51 21.81 26.86 7.90
N LEU A 52 21.47 25.65 7.41
CA LEU A 52 20.19 25.36 6.78
C LEU A 52 19.10 25.17 7.84
N SER A 53 19.44 25.40 9.13
CA SER A 53 18.48 25.40 10.20
C SER A 53 17.41 26.41 9.85
N VAL A 54 16.23 25.86 9.55
CA VAL A 54 15.03 26.63 9.25
C VAL A 54 14.74 27.60 10.39
N SER A 55 15.30 27.46 11.60
CA SER A 55 15.15 28.39 12.74
C SER A 55 15.25 29.88 12.39
N ASN A 56 16.16 30.29 11.49
CA ASN A 56 16.28 31.70 11.07
C ASN A 56 15.12 32.18 10.16
N HIS A 57 14.41 31.26 9.48
CA HIS A 57 13.26 31.53 8.60
C HIS A 57 11.94 30.91 9.09
N ALA A 58 11.96 30.07 10.11
CA ALA A 58 10.83 29.27 10.61
C ALA A 58 9.73 30.19 11.09
N GLN A 59 10.14 31.23 11.82
CA GLN A 59 9.27 32.29 12.30
C GLN A 59 8.57 33.02 11.15
N SER A 60 9.23 33.21 10.00
CA SER A 60 8.62 33.84 8.83
C SER A 60 7.54 32.98 8.16
N TRP A 61 7.55 31.67 8.40
CA TRP A 61 6.59 30.70 7.86
C TRP A 61 5.55 30.25 8.89
N GLY A 62 5.48 30.92 10.04
CA GLY A 62 4.53 30.62 11.11
C GLY A 62 4.90 29.41 11.97
N PHE A 63 6.15 28.94 11.90
CA PHE A 63 6.72 27.96 12.82
C PHE A 63 7.51 28.68 13.92
N ASP A 64 7.50 28.15 15.14
CA ASP A 64 8.31 28.73 16.21
C ASP A 64 9.82 28.64 15.91
N SER A 65 10.63 29.33 16.73
CA SER A 65 12.09 29.39 16.62
C SER A 65 12.79 28.03 16.51
N MET A 66 12.11 26.94 16.87
CA MET A 66 12.62 25.57 16.83
C MET A 66 12.43 24.87 15.47
N GLY A 67 11.69 25.47 14.53
CA GLY A 67 11.50 24.94 13.17
C GLY A 67 10.36 23.91 13.03
N PRO A 68 10.06 23.51 11.78
CA PRO A 68 8.98 22.58 11.48
C PRO A 68 9.24 21.18 12.04
N GLY A 69 8.24 20.59 12.70
CA GLY A 69 8.32 19.26 13.31
C GLY A 69 8.62 19.23 14.81
N CYS A 70 8.99 20.36 15.41
CA CYS A 70 8.98 20.55 16.87
C CYS A 70 7.73 21.35 17.26
N VAL A 71 7.04 20.97 18.35
CA VAL A 71 5.93 21.78 18.88
C VAL A 71 6.42 23.14 19.39
N PRO A 72 5.65 24.22 19.15
CA PRO A 72 5.89 25.51 19.78
C PRO A 72 5.76 25.46 21.33
N GLN A 73 4.81 24.70 21.85
CA GLN A 73 4.35 24.81 23.25
C GLN A 73 4.64 23.54 24.09
N ASN A 74 4.92 23.68 25.40
CA ASN A 74 5.18 22.55 26.33
C ASN A 74 4.10 22.41 27.40
N ASP A 75 2.90 22.92 27.13
CA ASP A 75 1.87 22.98 28.14
C ASP A 75 1.12 21.66 28.17
N PRO A 76 1.04 20.97 29.33
CA PRO A 76 0.35 19.69 29.44
C PRO A 76 -1.12 19.73 28.98
N GLU A 77 -1.74 20.90 29.06
CA GLU A 77 -3.12 21.15 28.62
C GLU A 77 -3.31 20.90 27.11
N MET A 78 -2.25 21.00 26.31
CA MET A 78 -2.32 20.76 24.86
C MET A 78 -1.93 19.35 24.44
N TYR A 79 -1.55 18.45 25.35
CA TYR A 79 -1.15 17.09 24.97
C TYR A 79 -2.24 16.34 24.22
N LEU A 80 -3.51 16.50 24.64
CA LEU A 80 -4.64 15.89 23.94
C LEU A 80 -4.83 16.49 22.54
N THR A 81 -4.69 17.81 22.41
CA THR A 81 -4.78 18.51 21.12
C THR A 81 -3.68 18.07 20.17
N ILE A 82 -2.43 17.99 20.66
CA ILE A 82 -1.28 17.50 19.88
C ILE A 82 -1.51 16.07 19.44
N PHE A 83 -1.88 15.19 20.38
CA PHE A 83 -2.13 13.79 20.07
C PHE A 83 -3.23 13.64 19.02
N PHE A 84 -4.35 14.36 19.18
CA PHE A 84 -5.47 14.31 18.25
C PHE A 84 -5.06 14.72 16.84
N TRP A 85 -4.43 15.89 16.68
CA TRP A 85 -4.04 16.40 15.37
C TRP A 85 -2.98 15.52 14.69
N GLU A 86 -1.96 15.07 15.43
CA GLU A 86 -0.92 14.19 14.91
C GLU A 86 -1.48 12.80 14.55
N CYS A 87 -2.43 12.29 15.32
CA CYS A 87 -3.12 11.03 15.04
C CYS A 87 -3.98 11.13 13.77
N VAL A 88 -4.83 12.17 13.67
CA VAL A 88 -5.70 12.39 12.51
C VAL A 88 -4.87 12.63 11.24
N GLY A 89 -3.84 13.47 11.32
CA GLY A 89 -2.97 13.71 10.17
C GLY A 89 -2.23 12.45 9.73
N MET A 90 -1.77 11.63 10.67
CA MET A 90 -1.14 10.35 10.35
C MET A 90 -2.14 9.34 9.76
N PHE A 91 -3.38 9.31 10.24
CA PHE A 91 -4.46 8.53 9.67
C PHE A 91 -4.74 8.93 8.21
N ILE A 92 -4.88 10.22 7.93
CA ILE A 92 -5.09 10.75 6.57
C ILE A 92 -3.91 10.40 5.66
N LEU A 93 -2.68 10.57 6.14
CA LEU A 93 -1.47 10.26 5.38
C LEU A 93 -1.41 8.77 5.04
N CYS A 94 -1.58 7.89 6.02
CA CYS A 94 -1.58 6.44 5.80
C CYS A 94 -2.74 6.00 4.91
N GLY A 95 -3.95 6.51 5.16
CA GLY A 95 -5.11 6.22 4.33
C GLY A 95 -4.88 6.63 2.87
N THR A 96 -4.26 7.79 2.63
CA THR A 96 -3.87 8.22 1.29
C THR A 96 -2.87 7.27 0.66
N VAL A 97 -1.83 6.86 1.39
CA VAL A 97 -0.85 5.87 0.90
C VAL A 97 -1.55 4.57 0.52
N LEU A 98 -2.39 4.04 1.40
CA LEU A 98 -3.09 2.78 1.16
C LEU A 98 -4.06 2.87 -0.02
N ALA A 99 -4.89 3.90 -0.07
CA ALA A 99 -5.87 4.10 -1.14
C ALA A 99 -5.23 4.38 -2.51
N THR A 100 -4.07 5.04 -2.55
CA THR A 100 -3.47 5.47 -3.84
C THR A 100 -2.36 4.55 -4.33
N ALA A 101 -1.55 4.00 -3.42
CA ALA A 101 -0.36 3.22 -3.78
C ALA A 101 -0.53 1.70 -3.55
N VAL A 102 -1.49 1.27 -2.72
CA VAL A 102 -1.70 -0.15 -2.39
C VAL A 102 -2.97 -0.72 -3.00
N ALA A 103 -4.09 0.01 -2.90
CA ALA A 103 -5.39 -0.39 -3.44
C ALA A 103 -5.33 -0.68 -4.95
N LYS A 104 -6.23 -1.54 -5.43
CA LYS A 104 -6.33 -1.92 -6.85
C LYS A 104 -7.78 -1.74 -7.34
N PRO A 105 -8.01 -1.01 -8.45
CA PRO A 105 -7.02 -0.27 -9.24
C PRO A 105 -6.48 0.98 -8.50
N GLY A 106 -5.16 1.10 -8.36
CA GLY A 106 -4.52 2.22 -7.68
C GLY A 106 -4.30 3.44 -8.59
N PHE A 107 -3.72 4.51 -8.04
CA PHE A 107 -3.49 5.79 -8.74
C PHE A 107 -2.17 5.81 -9.54
N GLY A 108 -1.42 4.71 -9.56
CA GLY A 108 -0.20 4.54 -10.33
C GLY A 108 0.82 5.66 -10.09
N ASN A 109 1.20 6.35 -11.17
CA ASN A 109 2.21 7.42 -11.12
C ASN A 109 1.75 8.69 -10.38
N LEU A 110 0.46 8.86 -10.10
CA LEU A 110 -0.08 10.01 -9.37
C LEU A 110 -0.11 9.81 -7.85
N ALA A 111 0.10 8.58 -7.36
CA ALA A 111 0.11 8.30 -5.92
C ALA A 111 1.09 9.20 -5.13
N PRO A 112 2.34 9.47 -5.57
CA PRO A 112 3.23 10.38 -4.86
C PRO A 112 2.71 11.82 -4.76
N VAL A 113 1.95 12.28 -5.77
CA VAL A 113 1.36 13.63 -5.76
C VAL A 113 0.25 13.70 -4.71
N ALA A 114 -0.64 12.71 -4.67
CA ALA A 114 -1.70 12.64 -3.66
C ALA A 114 -1.12 12.56 -2.22
N ILE A 115 -0.09 11.74 -2.02
CA ILE A 115 0.62 11.62 -0.74
C ILE A 115 1.28 12.96 -0.35
N GLY A 116 1.89 13.67 -1.30
CA GLY A 116 2.47 14.99 -1.03
C GLY A 116 1.42 16.04 -0.66
N LEU A 117 0.28 16.05 -1.36
CA LEU A 117 -0.84 16.95 -1.09
C LEU A 117 -1.48 16.68 0.28
N SER A 118 -1.61 15.42 0.69
CA SER A 118 -2.16 15.10 2.02
C SER A 118 -1.27 15.62 3.15
N VAL A 119 0.06 15.48 3.02
CA VAL A 119 1.02 16.08 3.97
C VAL A 119 0.92 17.60 3.96
N MET A 120 0.83 18.23 2.79
CA MET A 120 0.69 19.68 2.66
C MET A 120 -0.55 20.19 3.39
N ILE A 121 -1.71 19.57 3.16
CA ILE A 121 -2.98 19.93 3.81
C ILE A 121 -2.86 19.78 5.32
N ASN A 122 -2.31 18.65 5.80
CA ASN A 122 -2.14 18.41 7.22
C ASN A 122 -1.25 19.48 7.88
N ILE A 123 -0.10 19.81 7.27
CA ILE A 123 0.81 20.83 7.79
C ILE A 123 0.17 22.22 7.74
N SER A 124 -0.56 22.57 6.68
CA SER A 124 -1.28 23.85 6.62
C SER A 124 -2.38 23.95 7.67
N ALA A 125 -3.04 22.84 8.02
CA ALA A 125 -4.14 22.83 8.97
C ALA A 125 -3.69 22.89 10.44
N SER A 126 -2.57 22.24 10.80
CA SER A 126 -2.16 22.16 12.21
C SER A 126 -0.66 22.34 12.47
N GLY A 127 0.13 22.72 11.47
CA GLY A 127 1.56 22.94 11.61
C GLY A 127 1.91 23.98 12.69
N ASN A 128 1.08 25.01 12.85
CA ASN A 128 1.22 26.02 13.90
C ASN A 128 0.77 25.54 15.29
N VAL A 129 0.00 24.45 15.38
CA VAL A 129 -0.48 23.86 16.64
C VAL A 129 0.48 22.78 17.13
N THR A 130 0.88 21.87 16.24
CA THR A 130 1.61 20.64 16.59
C THR A 130 3.02 20.58 16.01
N GLY A 131 3.44 21.56 15.20
CA GLY A 131 4.65 21.45 14.38
C GLY A 131 4.46 20.56 13.14
N GLY A 132 3.31 19.88 13.00
CA GLY A 132 2.92 19.09 11.84
C GLY A 132 3.92 17.98 11.53
N ALA A 133 4.25 17.14 12.51
CA ALA A 133 5.27 16.10 12.39
C ALA A 133 4.83 14.99 11.43
N TYR A 134 3.69 14.37 11.69
CA TYR A 134 3.07 13.27 10.95
C TYR A 134 4.03 12.15 10.52
N ASN A 135 5.15 12.01 11.23
CA ASN A 135 6.25 11.14 10.90
C ASN A 135 7.19 11.04 12.12
N PRO A 136 7.30 9.85 12.74
CA PRO A 136 8.16 9.68 13.91
C PRO A 136 9.63 10.04 13.65
N ALA A 137 10.15 9.75 12.46
CA ALA A 137 11.52 10.13 12.09
C ALA A 137 11.67 11.64 11.89
N ARG A 138 10.67 12.31 11.31
CA ARG A 138 10.66 13.77 11.15
C ARG A 138 10.62 14.50 12.48
N PHE A 139 9.94 13.95 13.48
CA PHE A 139 9.97 14.48 14.85
C PHE A 139 11.33 14.19 15.53
N PHE A 140 11.77 12.93 15.48
CA PHE A 140 12.92 12.45 16.24
C PHE A 140 14.27 13.05 15.79
N GLY A 141 14.46 13.25 14.50
CA GLY A 141 15.71 13.79 13.95
C GLY A 141 16.07 15.16 14.53
N PRO A 142 15.22 16.18 14.35
CA PRO A 142 15.38 17.49 14.98
C PRO A 142 15.43 17.42 16.51
N ALA A 143 14.61 16.56 17.14
CA ALA A 143 14.59 16.43 18.59
C ALA A 143 15.96 16.03 19.17
N ILE A 144 16.68 15.13 18.50
CA ILE A 144 18.05 14.74 18.90
C ILE A 144 19.09 15.76 18.48
N ALA A 145 19.00 16.27 17.24
CA ALA A 145 20.03 17.14 16.69
C ALA A 145 20.05 18.52 17.34
N LEU A 146 18.88 19.06 17.68
CA LEU A 146 18.68 20.41 18.20
C LEU A 146 18.28 20.41 19.67
N GLY A 147 18.10 19.23 20.29
CA GLY A 147 17.63 19.10 21.67
C GLY A 147 16.19 19.54 21.87
N CYS A 148 15.38 19.70 20.80
CA CYS A 148 14.00 20.13 20.92
C CYS A 148 13.14 18.99 21.48
N ARG A 149 12.60 19.16 22.70
CA ARG A 149 11.40 18.44 23.19
C ARG A 149 11.44 16.90 23.12
N LEU A 150 12.59 16.29 23.39
CA LEU A 150 12.72 14.82 23.51
C LEU A 150 11.74 14.20 24.53
N ASN A 151 11.35 14.97 25.56
CA ASN A 151 10.34 14.57 26.55
C ASN A 151 8.95 14.30 25.96
N LEU A 152 8.65 14.78 24.75
CA LEU A 152 7.37 14.57 24.06
C LEU A 152 7.41 13.43 23.03
N THR A 153 8.55 12.73 22.89
CA THR A 153 8.71 11.64 21.92
C THR A 153 7.61 10.58 22.04
N TRP A 154 7.25 10.20 23.27
CA TRP A 154 6.20 9.21 23.53
C TRP A 154 4.83 9.67 23.02
N LEU A 155 4.53 10.97 23.11
CA LEU A 155 3.25 11.54 22.68
C LEU A 155 3.12 11.48 21.16
N TYR A 156 4.16 11.94 20.45
CA TYR A 156 4.18 11.93 18.99
C TYR A 156 4.21 10.51 18.44
N PHE A 157 5.06 9.63 18.98
CA PHE A 157 5.14 8.25 18.54
C PHE A 157 3.82 7.52 18.80
N GLY A 158 3.22 7.73 19.98
CA GLY A 158 1.91 7.21 20.30
C GLY A 158 0.86 7.65 19.28
N ALA A 159 0.74 8.96 19.03
CA ALA A 159 -0.23 9.50 18.08
C ALA A 159 -0.02 8.96 16.65
N HIS A 160 1.23 8.93 16.17
CA HIS A 160 1.54 8.45 14.82
C HIS A 160 1.25 6.95 14.67
N PHE A 161 1.65 6.12 15.62
CA PHE A 161 1.36 4.69 15.52
C PHE A 161 -0.13 4.39 15.66
N THR A 162 -0.86 5.11 16.54
CA THR A 162 -2.31 4.98 16.62
C THR A 162 -2.99 5.36 15.30
N GLY A 163 -2.69 6.53 14.73
CA GLY A 163 -3.28 6.96 13.45
C GLY A 163 -2.94 6.01 12.29
N SER A 164 -1.72 5.49 12.26
CA SER A 164 -1.28 4.50 11.27
C SER A 164 -2.06 3.19 11.35
N LEU A 165 -2.22 2.64 12.57
CA LEU A 165 -2.97 1.40 12.79
C LEU A 165 -4.45 1.57 12.50
N LEU A 166 -5.04 2.73 12.85
CA LEU A 166 -6.42 3.04 12.49
C LEU A 166 -6.62 3.06 10.98
N ALA A 167 -5.71 3.68 10.22
CA ALA A 167 -5.79 3.68 8.76
C ALA A 167 -5.66 2.28 8.16
N ALA A 168 -4.75 1.46 8.68
CA ALA A 168 -4.61 0.07 8.26
C ALA A 168 -5.87 -0.77 8.56
N ALA A 169 -6.48 -0.57 9.73
CA ALA A 169 -7.74 -1.22 10.09
C ALA A 169 -8.88 -0.79 9.16
N SER A 170 -9.06 0.52 8.93
CA SER A 170 -10.07 1.03 7.99
C SER A 170 -9.89 0.50 6.58
N TYR A 171 -8.64 0.43 6.10
CA TYR A 171 -8.34 -0.13 4.79
C TYR A 171 -8.76 -1.60 4.66
N ARG A 172 -8.43 -2.44 5.65
CA ARG A 172 -8.81 -3.86 5.64
C ARG A 172 -10.33 -4.04 5.60
N LEU A 173 -11.07 -3.26 6.39
CA LEU A 173 -12.54 -3.32 6.40
C LEU A 173 -13.14 -2.94 5.04
N ILE A 174 -12.59 -1.93 4.37
CA ILE A 174 -13.06 -1.50 3.04
C ILE A 174 -12.74 -2.56 1.98
N ASP A 175 -11.50 -3.05 1.97
CA ASP A 175 -11.03 -4.06 1.00
C ASP A 175 -11.76 -5.41 1.13
N GLU A 176 -12.15 -5.80 2.34
CA GLU A 176 -12.99 -6.99 2.57
C GLU A 176 -14.40 -6.81 2.00
N ASN A 177 -15.03 -5.66 2.24
CA ASN A 177 -16.37 -5.35 1.72
C ASN A 177 -16.39 -5.30 0.18
N GLU A 178 -15.38 -4.70 -0.45
CA GLU A 178 -15.27 -4.64 -1.92
C GLU A 178 -15.17 -6.03 -2.55
N LYS A 179 -14.41 -6.95 -1.92
CA LYS A 179 -14.29 -8.34 -2.39
C LYS A 179 -15.59 -9.12 -2.27
N GLU A 180 -16.35 -8.89 -1.21
CA GLU A 180 -17.67 -9.52 -1.01
C GLU A 180 -18.69 -9.05 -2.05
N SER A 181 -18.71 -7.74 -2.35
CA SER A 181 -19.57 -7.19 -3.40
C SER A 181 -19.19 -7.72 -4.80
N ASP A 182 -17.90 -7.76 -5.12
CA ASP A 182 -17.41 -8.25 -6.42
C ASP A 182 -17.71 -9.74 -6.62
N LEU A 183 -17.61 -10.54 -5.56
CA LEU A 183 -17.96 -11.96 -5.61
C LEU A 183 -19.45 -12.16 -5.78
N SER A 184 -20.27 -11.42 -5.03
CA SER A 184 -21.74 -11.51 -5.12
C SER A 184 -22.23 -11.16 -6.52
N GLN A 185 -21.70 -10.09 -7.12
CA GLN A 185 -22.02 -9.69 -8.49
C GLN A 185 -21.60 -10.76 -9.51
N LYS A 186 -20.42 -11.36 -9.37
CA LYS A 186 -19.98 -12.47 -10.25
C LYS A 186 -20.88 -13.70 -10.15
N LEU A 187 -21.38 -14.02 -8.96
CA LEU A 187 -22.29 -15.16 -8.77
C LEU A 187 -23.66 -14.90 -9.40
N GLU A 188 -24.19 -13.68 -9.27
CA GLU A 188 -25.43 -13.26 -9.94
C GLU A 188 -25.30 -13.29 -11.47
N ASP A 189 -24.18 -12.80 -12.02
CA ASP A 189 -23.88 -12.85 -13.46
C ASP A 189 -23.77 -14.29 -13.98
N ILE A 190 -23.20 -15.22 -13.19
CA ILE A 190 -23.11 -16.64 -13.56
C ILE A 190 -24.50 -17.30 -13.53
N SER A 191 -25.32 -17.00 -12.51
CA SER A 191 -26.67 -17.57 -12.40
C SER A 191 -27.55 -17.15 -13.58
N THR A 192 -27.56 -15.84 -13.90
CA THR A 192 -28.36 -15.29 -15.00
C THR A 192 -27.90 -15.79 -16.37
N LYS A 193 -26.59 -15.95 -16.58
CA LYS A 193 -26.04 -16.48 -17.83
C LYS A 193 -26.27 -17.99 -17.99
N GLY A 194 -26.21 -18.75 -16.90
CA GLY A 194 -26.49 -20.18 -16.89
C GLY A 194 -27.96 -20.51 -17.17
N GLU A 195 -28.90 -19.71 -16.67
CA GLU A 195 -30.33 -19.84 -17.01
C GLU A 195 -30.61 -19.48 -18.48
N GLY A 196 -29.93 -18.49 -19.04
CA GLY A 196 -30.08 -18.11 -20.45
C GLY A 196 -29.64 -19.21 -21.43
N ASP A 197 -28.54 -19.90 -21.14
CA ASP A 197 -28.07 -21.04 -21.96
C ASP A 197 -28.96 -22.29 -21.79
N PHE A 198 -29.61 -22.46 -20.62
CA PHE A 198 -30.52 -23.58 -20.36
C PHE A 198 -31.96 -23.34 -20.88
N ALA A 199 -32.40 -22.08 -20.98
CA ALA A 199 -33.74 -21.72 -21.44
C ALA A 199 -33.92 -21.86 -22.97
N LEU A 200 -32.85 -21.99 -23.75
CA LEU A 200 -32.91 -22.14 -25.22
C LEU A 200 -33.26 -23.56 -25.71
N ASP A 201 -33.42 -24.54 -24.82
CA ASP A 201 -33.84 -25.91 -25.18
C ASP A 201 -35.33 -26.21 -24.89
N LEU A 202 -36.13 -25.22 -24.48
CA LEU A 202 -37.56 -25.38 -24.19
C LEU A 202 -38.48 -24.58 -25.13
N GLU A 203 -38.05 -24.35 -26.38
CA GLU A 203 -38.92 -23.74 -27.39
C GLU A 203 -39.76 -24.81 -28.14
N SER A 204 -40.96 -25.02 -27.59
CA SER A 204 -42.15 -25.69 -28.16
C SER A 204 -42.11 -27.22 -28.36
N PRO A 205 -43.03 -27.99 -27.74
CA PRO A 205 -43.36 -29.34 -28.20
C PRO A 205 -44.29 -29.24 -29.41
N THR A 206 -43.73 -28.91 -30.58
CA THR A 206 -44.45 -28.99 -31.85
C THR A 206 -43.74 -29.97 -32.77
N ASP A 207 -43.91 -31.28 -32.53
CA ASP A 207 -44.12 -32.31 -33.56
C ASP A 207 -44.22 -33.71 -32.91
N ILE A 208 -45.44 -34.14 -32.60
CA ILE A 208 -45.75 -35.51 -32.14
C ILE A 208 -46.20 -36.44 -33.27
N THR A 209 -45.91 -36.12 -34.55
CA THR A 209 -46.40 -36.92 -35.69
C THR A 209 -45.36 -37.72 -36.48
N GLN A 210 -44.09 -37.75 -36.07
CA GLN A 210 -43.07 -38.57 -36.75
C GLN A 210 -42.87 -39.93 -36.04
N PRO A 211 -43.00 -41.08 -36.76
CA PRO A 211 -42.80 -42.39 -36.18
C PRO A 211 -41.35 -42.60 -35.70
N PHE A 212 -41.20 -43.28 -34.56
CA PHE A 212 -39.96 -43.49 -33.78
C PHE A 212 -38.82 -44.26 -34.51
N SER A 213 -38.96 -44.55 -35.81
CA SER A 213 -38.07 -45.48 -36.51
C SER A 213 -36.77 -44.87 -37.06
N ASN A 214 -36.60 -43.54 -37.07
CA ASN A 214 -35.45 -42.89 -37.74
C ASN A 214 -34.61 -41.95 -36.86
N ARG A 215 -34.65 -42.07 -35.52
CA ARG A 215 -33.72 -41.32 -34.66
C ARG A 215 -32.41 -42.11 -34.48
N THR A 216 -31.44 -41.92 -35.37
CA THR A 216 -30.04 -42.17 -35.03
C THR A 216 -29.46 -40.92 -34.37
N PRO A 217 -28.94 -40.99 -33.13
CA PRO A 217 -28.23 -39.87 -32.55
C PRO A 217 -26.87 -39.76 -33.24
N THR A 218 -26.71 -38.75 -34.11
CA THR A 218 -25.40 -38.37 -34.61
C THR A 218 -24.70 -37.55 -33.54
N PHE A 219 -24.01 -38.24 -32.62
CA PHE A 219 -23.07 -37.60 -31.70
C PHE A 219 -21.88 -37.09 -32.53
N ARG A 220 -21.94 -35.83 -32.98
CA ARG A 220 -20.81 -35.16 -33.63
C ARG A 220 -19.81 -34.76 -32.55
N ARG A 221 -18.93 -35.70 -32.19
CA ARG A 221 -17.74 -35.46 -31.39
C ARG A 221 -16.81 -34.53 -32.18
N SER A 222 -16.54 -33.31 -31.70
CA SER A 222 -15.44 -32.50 -32.22
C SER A 222 -14.12 -33.13 -31.76
N GLU A 223 -13.59 -34.05 -32.57
CA GLU A 223 -12.23 -34.56 -32.42
C GLU A 223 -11.22 -33.59 -33.05
N SER A 224 -10.60 -32.78 -32.21
CA SER A 224 -9.34 -32.05 -32.40
C SER A 224 -8.98 -31.52 -31.00
N GLU A 225 -8.10 -32.08 -30.17
CA GLU A 225 -6.89 -32.86 -30.39
C GLU A 225 -6.75 -33.85 -29.21
N ALA A 226 -6.76 -35.16 -29.47
CA ALA A 226 -6.41 -36.16 -28.45
C ALA A 226 -5.86 -37.43 -29.11
N LYS A 227 -4.70 -37.30 -29.76
CA LYS A 227 -3.78 -38.42 -29.97
C LYS A 227 -2.38 -37.91 -29.71
N THR A 228 -1.82 -38.27 -28.55
CA THR A 228 -0.55 -39.02 -28.43
C THR A 228 -0.32 -39.34 -26.95
N VAL A 229 -0.62 -40.59 -26.59
CA VAL A 229 0.14 -41.46 -25.64
C VAL A 229 0.20 -40.99 -24.18
N GLY A 230 -0.17 -41.76 -23.16
CA GLY A 230 -0.33 -43.21 -23.07
C GLY A 230 -0.06 -43.58 -21.61
N ALA A 231 -0.90 -44.46 -21.08
CA ALA A 231 -0.93 -44.94 -19.70
C ALA A 231 0.44 -45.31 -19.10
N ARG A 232 0.63 -45.05 -17.79
CA ARG A 232 1.08 -46.06 -16.82
C ARG A 232 1.06 -45.57 -15.36
N SER A 233 0.28 -46.30 -14.56
CA SER A 233 0.52 -46.67 -13.16
C SER A 233 0.35 -45.63 -12.03
N LEU A 234 -0.82 -45.72 -11.39
CA LEU A 234 -1.08 -45.32 -9.99
C LEU A 234 -0.49 -46.34 -9.00
N VAL A 235 0.84 -46.49 -8.93
CA VAL A 235 1.52 -47.18 -7.82
C VAL A 235 2.92 -46.59 -7.69
N GLU A 236 3.06 -45.50 -6.94
CA GLU A 236 4.24 -45.16 -6.12
C GLU A 236 4.04 -43.77 -5.51
N LEU A 237 3.27 -43.76 -4.42
CA LEU A 237 3.46 -42.78 -3.37
C LEU A 237 4.85 -43.02 -2.76
N ARG A 238 5.53 -41.91 -2.41
CA ARG A 238 6.59 -41.82 -1.37
C ARG A 238 8.04 -42.04 -1.86
N ARG A 239 8.74 -40.94 -2.16
CA ARG A 239 9.97 -40.50 -1.45
C ARG A 239 10.59 -39.22 -2.06
N SER A 240 11.02 -38.34 -1.14
CA SER A 240 12.11 -37.35 -1.22
C SER A 240 12.03 -36.14 -2.16
N THR A 241 11.76 -34.98 -1.53
CA THR A 241 12.34 -33.63 -1.68
C THR A 241 13.34 -33.36 -2.83
N PRO A 242 13.22 -32.23 -3.57
CA PRO A 242 14.30 -31.73 -4.41
C PRO A 242 15.11 -30.62 -3.73
N HIS A 243 16.44 -30.80 -3.79
CA HIS A 243 17.47 -29.81 -3.52
C HIS A 243 17.35 -28.57 -4.41
N THR A 244 17.69 -27.42 -3.84
CA THR A 244 17.87 -26.11 -4.46
C THR A 244 18.88 -26.12 -5.61
N ARG A 245 18.49 -25.64 -6.80
CA ARG A 245 19.40 -25.25 -7.88
C ARG A 245 19.06 -23.83 -8.33
N PHE A 246 20.00 -22.91 -8.15
CA PHE A 246 19.94 -21.51 -8.60
C PHE A 246 19.98 -21.41 -10.13
N PRO A 247 19.27 -20.44 -10.76
CA PRO A 247 19.49 -20.09 -12.16
C PRO A 247 20.63 -19.06 -12.33
N PRO A 248 21.28 -19.01 -13.52
CA PRO A 248 22.48 -18.20 -13.77
C PRO A 248 22.21 -16.72 -14.04
N ARG A 249 23.26 -15.93 -13.79
CA ARG A 249 23.41 -14.47 -13.93
C ARG A 249 23.16 -13.97 -15.36
N LEU A 250 22.32 -12.95 -15.52
CA LEU A 250 22.17 -12.20 -16.77
C LEU A 250 23.15 -11.01 -16.82
N THR A 251 23.94 -10.93 -17.88
CA THR A 251 24.81 -9.79 -18.24
C THR A 251 24.00 -8.63 -18.85
N PRO A 252 24.47 -7.36 -18.76
CA PRO A 252 23.67 -6.20 -19.16
C PRO A 252 23.74 -5.95 -20.67
N GLN A 253 22.57 -5.92 -21.31
CA GLN A 253 22.38 -5.47 -22.69
C GLN A 253 22.15 -3.94 -22.72
N ASN A 254 22.94 -3.28 -23.56
CA ASN A 254 22.91 -1.85 -23.89
C ASN A 254 21.52 -1.37 -24.31
N LYS A 255 20.97 -0.36 -23.61
CA LYS A 255 19.85 0.43 -24.12
C LYS A 255 20.35 1.78 -24.62
N LYS A 256 20.21 2.01 -25.93
CA LYS A 256 20.37 3.31 -26.59
C LYS A 256 19.29 4.27 -26.05
N TYR A 257 19.70 5.48 -25.70
CA TYR A 257 18.82 6.58 -25.33
C TYR A 257 18.35 7.29 -26.60
N THR A 258 17.04 7.41 -26.78
CA THR A 258 16.45 8.37 -27.72
C THR A 258 16.16 9.65 -26.95
N THR A 259 16.89 10.71 -27.28
CA THR A 259 16.65 12.09 -26.87
C THR A 259 15.39 12.62 -27.53
N VAL A 260 14.46 13.17 -26.75
CA VAL A 260 13.45 14.11 -27.23
C VAL A 260 13.88 15.49 -26.73
N ASN A 261 14.30 16.34 -27.67
CA ASN A 261 14.59 17.75 -27.41
C ASN A 261 13.27 18.51 -27.25
N LEU A 262 13.27 19.48 -26.32
CA LEU A 262 12.35 20.61 -26.31
C LEU A 262 12.70 21.58 -27.45
#